data_AF-A0A924J324-F1
#
_entry.id   AF-A0A924J324-F1
#
_cell.length_a   1.000
_cell.length_b   1.000
_cell.length_c   1.000
_cell.angle_alpha   90.00
_cell.angle_beta   90.00
_cell.angle_gamma   90.00
#
_symmetry.space_group_name_H-M   'P 1'
#
loop_
_entity.id
_entity.type
_entity.pdbx_description
1 polymer ?
#
loop_
_entity_poly.entity_id
_entity_poly.type
_entity_poly.pdbx_seq_one_letter_code
_entity_poly.pdbx_strand_id
1 'polypeptide(L)'
;MSTVITRRHALRSLMTAVTLAAATLCNATPMVAQPDARLEIMLPAHAVGSGEGPAFAPRSVLATRELRDLLRNGFPARLHFRCELWRNERLNNTLNAAVEWDMLVRFDQLNKKFEVYRVVGDRATRLGRFDTTEEAEAFLERPYRIQSPPMKRGASYYYDASLDIEVLSLSDLEEVERWLRGEVRPALRGDRNPGTAVTRTVRTFFVRLLGGERRHYQTQTRPFTAE
;
A
#
# COMPACT_ATOMS: atom_id res chain seq x y z
N MET A 1 -1.42 61.17 -57.04
CA MET A 1 -0.47 60.40 -57.88
C MET A 1 0.91 60.64 -57.33
N SER A 2 1.74 59.60 -57.22
CA SER A 2 3.13 59.63 -56.74
C SER A 2 3.31 59.81 -55.22
N THR A 3 4.28 59.27 -54.49
CA THR A 3 5.41 58.33 -54.67
C THR A 3 5.99 58.31 -53.23
N VAL A 4 5.99 57.18 -52.50
CA VAL A 4 7.11 56.22 -52.47
C VAL A 4 8.35 56.77 -51.73
N ILE A 5 8.93 55.91 -50.86
CA ILE A 5 10.34 55.88 -50.42
C ILE A 5 10.77 56.93 -49.38
N THR A 6 11.67 56.74 -48.41
CA THR A 6 12.45 55.62 -47.82
C THR A 6 13.42 56.26 -46.81
N ARG A 7 13.80 55.50 -45.77
CA ARG A 7 15.07 55.54 -45.02
C ARG A 7 15.50 56.79 -44.22
N ARG A 8 15.82 56.44 -42.96
CA ARG A 8 17.07 56.71 -42.23
C ARG A 8 17.29 58.15 -41.76
N HIS A 9 17.13 58.34 -40.46
CA HIS A 9 18.19 58.99 -39.69
C HIS A 9 18.72 58.03 -38.62
N ALA A 10 19.95 57.60 -38.85
CA ALA A 10 20.83 57.06 -37.84
C ALA A 10 21.33 58.19 -36.93
N LEU A 11 22.09 57.79 -35.90
CA LEU A 11 22.94 58.60 -35.02
C LEU A 11 22.30 59.03 -33.70
N ARG A 12 22.52 58.25 -32.64
CA ARG A 12 23.75 58.41 -31.84
C ARG A 12 23.89 57.28 -30.82
N SER A 13 24.86 56.44 -31.09
CA SER A 13 25.46 55.49 -30.16
C SER A 13 26.18 56.22 -29.02
N LEU A 14 26.07 55.72 -27.79
CA LEU A 14 27.19 55.56 -26.84
C LEU A 14 26.67 54.56 -25.77
N MET A 15 27.16 53.32 -25.79
CA MET A 15 28.33 52.84 -25.01
C MET A 15 27.94 52.59 -23.54
N THR A 16 28.13 51.43 -22.90
CA THR A 16 28.96 50.26 -23.21
C THR A 16 28.53 49.11 -22.29
N ALA A 17 28.57 47.89 -22.85
CA ALA A 17 28.86 46.59 -22.24
C ALA A 17 28.64 46.32 -20.74
N VAL A 18 27.80 45.32 -20.46
CA VAL A 18 28.16 44.26 -19.51
C VAL A 18 28.01 42.93 -20.23
N THR A 19 29.16 42.33 -20.51
CA THR A 19 29.34 40.99 -21.07
C THR A 19 29.31 39.98 -19.92
N LEU A 20 28.71 38.80 -20.19
CA LEU A 20 29.00 37.51 -19.56
C LEU A 20 28.35 37.20 -18.18
N ALA A 21 27.18 36.54 -18.23
CA ALA A 21 26.85 35.47 -17.29
C ALA A 21 26.23 34.32 -18.10
N ALA A 22 27.10 33.39 -18.50
CA ALA A 22 26.74 32.18 -19.18
C ALA A 22 25.90 31.26 -18.28
N ALA A 23 24.80 30.77 -18.85
CA ALA A 23 24.24 29.44 -18.62
C ALA A 23 24.34 28.84 -17.21
N THR A 24 23.42 29.20 -16.33
CA THR A 24 22.87 28.24 -15.36
C THR A 24 21.54 27.73 -15.89
N LEU A 25 21.62 26.90 -16.94
CA LEU A 25 20.58 25.91 -17.20
C LEU A 25 20.64 24.94 -16.01
N CYS A 26 19.90 25.24 -14.95
CA CYS A 26 19.52 24.23 -13.99
C CYS A 26 18.72 23.20 -14.79
N ASN A 27 19.38 22.12 -15.21
CA ASN A 27 18.72 20.87 -15.50
C ASN A 27 18.10 20.43 -14.17
N ALA A 28 16.92 20.97 -13.87
CA ALA A 28 16.02 20.37 -12.91
C ALA A 28 15.66 19.02 -13.50
N THR A 29 16.45 17.99 -13.18
CA THR A 29 15.95 16.64 -13.26
C THR A 29 14.62 16.66 -12.51
N PRO A 30 13.49 16.29 -13.14
CA PRO A 30 12.26 16.19 -12.40
C PRO A 30 12.57 15.27 -11.24
N MET A 31 12.48 15.80 -10.03
CA MET A 31 12.57 15.00 -8.81
C MET A 31 11.47 13.98 -8.99
N VAL A 32 11.86 12.74 -9.35
CA VAL A 32 10.92 11.64 -9.51
C VAL A 32 10.20 11.59 -8.17
N ALA A 33 8.93 11.98 -8.18
CA ALA A 33 8.10 11.94 -6.99
C ALA A 33 8.30 10.54 -6.42
N GLN A 34 8.76 10.47 -5.16
CA GLN A 34 8.98 9.19 -4.51
C GLN A 34 7.70 8.38 -4.68
N PRO A 35 7.77 7.12 -5.12
CA PRO A 35 6.58 6.34 -5.35
C PRO A 35 5.79 6.26 -4.04
N ASP A 36 4.66 6.95 -3.98
CA ASP A 36 3.79 6.86 -2.81
C ASP A 36 3.20 5.45 -2.77
N ALA A 37 3.17 4.87 -1.58
CA ALA A 37 2.58 3.55 -1.44
C ALA A 37 1.09 3.64 -1.75
N ARG A 38 0.55 2.61 -2.38
CA ARG A 38 -0.88 2.55 -2.72
C ARG A 38 -1.37 1.12 -2.77
N LEU A 39 -2.67 0.98 -2.66
CA LEU A 39 -3.37 -0.29 -2.81
C LEU A 39 -4.21 -0.26 -4.10
N GLU A 40 -4.03 -1.25 -4.96
CA GLU A 40 -4.82 -1.43 -6.18
C GLU A 40 -5.76 -2.63 -6.01
N ILE A 41 -7.02 -2.49 -6.48
CA ILE A 41 -8.00 -3.58 -6.54
C ILE A 41 -8.26 -3.93 -8.01
N MET A 42 -8.13 -5.21 -8.34
CA MET A 42 -8.45 -5.77 -9.64
C MET A 42 -9.66 -6.69 -9.52
N LEU A 43 -10.77 -6.30 -10.12
CA LEU A 43 -11.96 -7.15 -10.22
C LEU A 43 -11.77 -8.22 -11.31
N PRO A 44 -12.29 -9.45 -11.12
CA PRO A 44 -12.31 -10.45 -12.18
C PRO A 44 -13.19 -9.97 -13.36
N ALA A 45 -12.81 -10.37 -14.58
CA ALA A 45 -13.46 -9.92 -15.82
C ALA A 45 -14.91 -10.41 -15.97
N HIS A 46 -15.20 -11.62 -15.47
CA HIS A 46 -16.56 -12.11 -15.29
C HIS A 46 -16.95 -11.85 -13.86
N ALA A 47 -17.95 -11.02 -13.68
CA ALA A 47 -18.33 -10.52 -12.37
C ALA A 47 -18.75 -11.70 -11.49
N VAL A 48 -18.02 -11.90 -10.39
CA VAL A 48 -18.67 -11.92 -9.07
C VAL A 48 -19.86 -12.92 -9.02
N GLY A 49 -19.51 -14.22 -9.03
CA GLY A 49 -20.48 -15.33 -9.03
C GLY A 49 -19.85 -16.71 -9.19
N SER A 50 -18.64 -16.77 -9.78
CA SER A 50 -17.81 -17.98 -9.90
C SER A 50 -17.11 -18.41 -8.61
N GLY A 51 -17.22 -17.63 -7.54
CA GLY A 51 -16.48 -17.81 -6.27
C GLY A 51 -15.10 -17.15 -6.24
N GLU A 52 -14.61 -16.62 -7.37
CA GLU A 52 -13.36 -15.87 -7.42
C GLU A 52 -13.55 -14.42 -6.94
N GLY A 53 -12.79 -14.02 -5.92
CA GLY A 53 -12.81 -12.66 -5.39
C GLY A 53 -11.85 -11.71 -6.11
N PRO A 54 -11.83 -10.44 -5.71
CA PRO A 54 -10.87 -9.46 -6.20
C PRO A 54 -9.43 -9.87 -5.90
N ALA A 55 -8.51 -9.38 -6.73
CA ALA A 55 -7.09 -9.41 -6.43
C ALA A 55 -6.61 -8.04 -5.94
N PHE A 56 -5.74 -8.04 -4.94
CA PHE A 56 -5.18 -6.84 -4.33
C PHE A 56 -3.70 -6.78 -4.65
N ALA A 57 -3.24 -5.65 -5.15
CA ALA A 57 -1.82 -5.41 -5.40
C ALA A 57 -1.38 -4.18 -4.62
N PRO A 58 -0.64 -4.34 -3.50
CA PRO A 58 0.09 -3.23 -2.93
C PRO A 58 1.15 -2.75 -3.93
N ARG A 59 1.50 -1.47 -3.88
CA ARG A 59 2.55 -0.86 -4.70
C ARG A 59 3.42 0.04 -3.85
N SER A 60 4.72 0.02 -4.10
CA SER A 60 5.72 0.88 -3.47
C SER A 60 5.72 0.79 -1.94
N VAL A 61 5.28 -0.35 -1.39
CA VAL A 61 5.03 -0.50 0.05
C VAL A 61 6.28 -0.50 0.90
N LEU A 62 7.44 -0.80 0.30
CA LEU A 62 8.74 -0.70 0.94
C LEU A 62 9.60 0.42 0.32
N ALA A 63 9.04 1.31 -0.51
CA ALA A 63 9.81 2.24 -1.34
C ALA A 63 10.48 3.36 -0.53
N THR A 64 9.94 3.72 0.64
CA THR A 64 10.50 4.82 1.45
C THR A 64 11.82 4.40 2.11
N ARG A 65 12.82 5.27 2.04
CA ARG A 65 14.15 5.02 2.60
C ARG A 65 14.10 4.69 4.09
N GLU A 66 13.28 5.40 4.84
CA GLU A 66 13.14 5.26 6.29
C GLU A 66 12.72 3.84 6.66
N LEU A 67 11.72 3.28 5.95
CA LEU A 67 11.25 1.91 6.16
C LEU A 67 12.32 0.87 5.79
N ARG A 68 13.06 1.10 4.71
CA ARG A 68 14.15 0.21 4.27
C ARG A 68 15.28 0.18 5.31
N ASP A 69 15.64 1.34 5.85
CA ASP A 69 16.67 1.47 6.87
C ASP A 69 16.25 0.75 8.17
N LEU A 70 14.99 0.92 8.59
CA LEU A 70 14.43 0.22 9.75
C LEU A 70 14.43 -1.31 9.55
N LEU A 71 13.98 -1.79 8.39
CA LEU A 71 14.01 -3.22 8.06
C LEU A 71 15.43 -3.79 8.12
N ARG A 72 16.42 -3.10 7.53
CA ARG A 72 17.82 -3.53 7.54
C ARG A 72 18.44 -3.53 8.93
N ASN A 73 17.94 -2.67 9.83
CA ASN A 73 18.31 -2.65 11.24
C ASN A 73 17.58 -3.73 12.06
N GLY A 74 16.74 -4.55 11.44
CA GLY A 74 16.07 -5.69 12.07
C GLY A 74 14.68 -5.38 12.61
N PHE A 75 14.15 -4.18 12.40
CA PHE A 75 12.77 -3.84 12.77
C PHE A 75 11.80 -4.36 11.71
N PRO A 76 10.91 -5.32 12.02
CA PRO A 76 9.99 -5.86 11.03
C PRO A 76 8.94 -4.82 10.63
N ALA A 77 8.47 -4.92 9.39
CA ALA A 77 7.34 -4.17 8.88
C ALA A 77 6.12 -5.08 8.77
N ARG A 78 4.98 -4.60 9.24
CA ARG A 78 3.66 -5.21 9.08
C ARG A 78 2.89 -4.45 8.02
N LEU A 79 2.29 -5.19 7.11
CA LEU A 79 1.31 -4.74 6.14
C LEU A 79 -0.02 -5.38 6.51
N HIS A 80 -0.90 -4.61 7.16
CA HIS A 80 -2.23 -5.05 7.54
C HIS A 80 -3.22 -4.73 6.42
N PHE A 81 -3.81 -5.77 5.85
CA PHE A 81 -4.83 -5.65 4.83
C PHE A 81 -6.19 -5.91 5.42
N ARG A 82 -7.15 -5.04 5.08
CA ARG A 82 -8.57 -5.24 5.34
C ARG A 82 -9.32 -5.04 4.04
N CYS A 83 -10.19 -5.97 3.71
CA CYS A 83 -11.10 -5.85 2.59
C CYS A 83 -12.53 -6.08 3.06
N GLU A 84 -13.38 -5.10 2.80
CA GLU A 84 -14.80 -5.13 3.08
C GLU A 84 -15.58 -5.22 1.77
N LEU A 85 -16.58 -6.08 1.76
CA LEU A 85 -17.58 -6.16 0.71
C LEU A 85 -18.85 -5.51 1.23
N TRP A 86 -19.25 -4.42 0.60
CA TRP A 86 -20.45 -3.67 0.95
C TRP A 86 -21.54 -3.93 -0.08
N ARG A 87 -22.76 -4.11 0.39
CA ARG A 87 -23.94 -4.10 -0.44
C ARG A 87 -24.39 -2.65 -0.62
N ASN A 88 -24.47 -2.22 -1.87
CA ASN A 88 -24.90 -0.89 -2.26
C ASN A 88 -26.43 -0.86 -2.29
N GLU A 89 -27.03 -0.19 -1.30
CA GLU A 89 -28.48 -0.10 -1.15
C GLU A 89 -28.93 1.36 -1.17
N ARG A 90 -30.21 1.59 -1.48
CA ARG A 90 -30.74 2.94 -1.74
C ARG A 90 -30.73 3.87 -0.51
N LEU A 91 -30.79 3.30 0.69
CA LEU A 91 -30.99 4.05 1.94
C LEU A 91 -29.83 3.90 2.92
N ASN A 92 -29.21 2.72 3.00
CA ASN A 92 -28.04 2.50 3.83
C ASN A 92 -27.22 1.31 3.31
N ASN A 93 -25.95 1.52 3.02
CA ASN A 93 -25.08 0.43 2.60
C ASN A 93 -24.88 -0.54 3.75
N THR A 94 -24.92 -1.83 3.45
CA THR A 94 -24.79 -2.89 4.47
C THR A 94 -23.49 -3.65 4.25
N LEU A 95 -22.68 -3.79 5.30
CA LEU A 95 -21.50 -4.64 5.26
C LEU A 95 -21.92 -6.09 5.05
N ASN A 96 -21.52 -6.69 3.93
CA ASN A 96 -21.84 -8.07 3.60
C ASN A 96 -20.79 -9.03 4.18
N ALA A 97 -19.51 -8.70 4.05
CA ALA A 97 -18.40 -9.49 4.58
C ALA A 97 -17.13 -8.64 4.75
N ALA A 98 -16.23 -9.09 5.62
CA ALA A 98 -14.90 -8.51 5.76
C ALA A 98 -13.85 -9.63 5.88
N VAL A 99 -12.70 -9.44 5.23
CA VAL A 99 -11.54 -10.33 5.28
C VAL A 99 -10.32 -9.51 5.64
N GLU A 100 -9.54 -10.01 6.59
CA GLU A 100 -8.32 -9.38 7.07
C GLU A 100 -7.17 -10.38 6.99
N TRP A 101 -5.97 -9.89 6.68
CA TRP A 101 -4.74 -10.66 6.76
C TRP A 101 -3.55 -9.71 6.93
N ASP A 102 -2.45 -10.21 7.48
CA ASP A 102 -1.21 -9.46 7.48
C ASP A 102 -0.16 -10.12 6.58
N MET A 103 0.69 -9.28 6.00
CA MET A 103 2.01 -9.68 5.55
C MET A 103 3.06 -9.07 6.47
N LEU A 104 3.99 -9.88 6.94
CA LEU A 104 5.11 -9.45 7.76
C LEU A 104 6.38 -9.56 6.93
N VAL A 105 7.15 -8.49 6.86
CA VAL A 105 8.49 -8.47 6.29
C VAL A 105 9.49 -8.26 7.40
N ARG A 106 10.53 -9.09 7.45
CA ARG A 106 11.64 -8.90 8.38
C ARG A 106 12.98 -9.16 7.69
N PHE A 107 14.05 -8.65 8.27
CA PHE A 107 15.40 -8.98 7.86
C PHE A 107 16.03 -9.95 8.87
N ASP A 108 16.38 -11.15 8.42
CA ASP A 108 17.15 -12.12 9.19
C ASP A 108 18.62 -11.67 9.23
N GLN A 109 19.06 -11.16 10.38
CA GLN A 109 20.42 -10.65 10.58
C GLN A 109 21.50 -11.73 10.49
N LEU A 110 21.16 -12.99 10.76
CA LEU A 110 22.11 -14.09 10.72
C LEU A 110 22.34 -14.53 9.28
N ASN A 111 21.26 -14.75 8.53
CA ASN A 111 21.33 -15.23 7.14
C ASN A 111 21.45 -14.11 6.11
N LYS A 112 21.29 -12.84 6.54
CA LYS A 112 21.27 -11.65 5.68
C LYS A 112 20.24 -11.75 4.55
N LYS A 113 19.03 -12.23 4.89
CA LYS A 113 17.91 -12.38 3.95
C LYS A 113 16.67 -11.66 4.47
N PHE A 114 15.90 -11.09 3.56
CA PHE A 114 14.53 -10.66 3.84
C PHE A 114 13.63 -11.88 3.85
N GLU A 115 12.73 -11.97 4.81
CA GLU A 115 11.72 -13.01 4.90
C GLU A 115 10.34 -12.38 4.88
N VAL A 116 9.45 -12.96 4.09
CA VAL A 116 8.04 -12.55 4.02
C VAL A 116 7.18 -13.66 4.59
N TYR A 117 6.28 -13.30 5.51
CA TYR A 117 5.32 -14.21 6.12
C TYR A 117 3.91 -13.71 5.85
N ARG A 118 2.98 -14.66 5.66
CA ARG A 118 1.53 -14.40 5.77
C ARG A 118 1.06 -14.78 7.15
N VAL A 119 0.32 -13.88 7.78
CA VAL A 119 -0.32 -14.10 9.08
C VAL A 119 -1.82 -14.12 8.87
N VAL A 120 -2.45 -15.23 9.28
CA VAL A 120 -3.90 -15.39 9.28
C VAL A 120 -4.29 -16.08 10.59
N GLY A 121 -5.08 -15.40 11.42
CA GLY A 121 -5.39 -15.89 12.76
C GLY A 121 -4.12 -16.10 13.59
N ASP A 122 -3.91 -17.31 14.10
CA ASP A 122 -2.75 -17.71 14.91
C ASP A 122 -1.62 -18.37 14.11
N ARG A 123 -1.72 -18.38 12.77
CA ARG A 123 -0.77 -19.09 11.89
C ARG A 123 0.08 -18.14 11.07
N ALA A 124 1.40 -18.22 11.27
CA ALA A 124 2.41 -17.62 10.41
C ALA A 124 2.82 -18.65 9.35
N THR A 125 2.80 -18.26 8.07
CA THR A 125 3.33 -19.09 6.99
C THR A 125 4.38 -18.29 6.24
N ARG A 126 5.64 -18.75 6.24
CA ARG A 126 6.69 -18.13 5.44
C ARG A 126 6.36 -18.32 3.96
N LEU A 127 6.30 -17.21 3.23
CA LEU A 127 5.99 -17.20 1.80
C LEU A 127 7.26 -17.18 0.95
N GLY A 128 8.36 -16.62 1.46
CA GLY A 128 9.60 -16.52 0.71
C GLY A 128 10.78 -15.98 1.51
N ARG A 129 11.96 -16.11 0.91
CA ARG A 129 13.21 -15.50 1.34
C ARG A 129 13.84 -14.79 0.14
N PHE A 130 14.40 -13.61 0.38
CA PHE A 130 14.88 -12.71 -0.66
C PHE A 130 16.20 -12.09 -0.24
N ASP A 131 17.03 -11.75 -1.21
CA ASP A 131 18.38 -11.22 -0.97
C ASP A 131 18.35 -9.71 -0.79
N THR A 132 17.41 -9.07 -1.48
CA THR A 132 17.27 -7.62 -1.52
C THR A 132 15.89 -7.18 -1.06
N THR A 133 15.76 -5.91 -0.68
CA THR A 133 14.46 -5.34 -0.29
C THR A 133 13.55 -5.23 -1.50
N GLU A 134 14.14 -4.97 -2.67
CA GLU A 134 13.49 -4.87 -3.97
C GLU A 134 12.85 -6.20 -4.40
N GLU A 135 13.52 -7.33 -4.17
CA GLU A 135 12.94 -8.66 -4.42
C GLU A 135 11.78 -8.98 -3.47
N ALA A 136 11.92 -8.64 -2.19
CA ALA A 136 10.85 -8.80 -1.20
C ALA A 136 9.64 -7.91 -1.54
N GLU A 137 9.89 -6.66 -1.95
CA GLU A 137 8.86 -5.71 -2.42
C GLU A 137 8.17 -6.25 -3.66
N ALA A 138 8.93 -6.68 -4.68
CA ALA A 138 8.37 -7.29 -5.89
C ALA A 138 7.53 -8.55 -5.60
N PHE A 139 7.85 -9.29 -4.54
CA PHE A 139 7.02 -10.39 -4.07
C PHE A 139 5.71 -9.91 -3.41
N LEU A 140 5.79 -8.91 -2.53
CA LEU A 140 4.62 -8.31 -1.88
C LEU A 140 3.65 -7.69 -2.88
N GLU A 141 4.16 -7.06 -3.94
CA GLU A 141 3.35 -6.41 -4.98
C GLU A 141 2.62 -7.39 -5.91
N ARG A 142 2.86 -8.70 -5.77
CA ARG A 142 2.13 -9.70 -6.55
C ARG A 142 0.64 -9.65 -6.17
N PRO A 143 -0.28 -9.65 -7.16
CA PRO A 143 -1.70 -9.65 -6.87
C PRO A 143 -2.09 -10.84 -5.98
N TYR A 144 -2.62 -10.55 -4.80
CA TYR A 144 -3.16 -11.53 -3.87
C TYR A 144 -4.67 -11.62 -4.05
N ARG A 145 -5.16 -12.80 -4.42
CA ARG A 145 -6.60 -13.05 -4.62
C ARG A 145 -7.23 -13.63 -3.36
N ILE A 146 -8.32 -13.02 -2.93
CA ILE A 146 -9.18 -13.59 -1.88
C ILE A 146 -10.30 -14.42 -2.50
N GLN A 147 -10.87 -15.34 -1.73
CA GLN A 147 -12.12 -15.98 -2.11
C GLN A 147 -13.25 -14.97 -2.01
N SER A 148 -14.16 -14.98 -2.98
CA SER A 148 -15.30 -14.08 -2.93
C SER A 148 -16.28 -14.54 -1.85
N PRO A 149 -16.73 -13.65 -0.95
CA PRO A 149 -17.84 -13.95 -0.05
C PRO A 149 -19.12 -14.24 -0.84
N PRO A 150 -20.08 -15.01 -0.28
CA PRO A 150 -21.35 -15.22 -0.95
C PRO A 150 -22.09 -13.90 -1.18
N MET A 151 -22.63 -13.73 -2.38
CA MET A 151 -23.38 -12.55 -2.79
C MET A 151 -24.73 -12.92 -3.34
N LYS A 152 -25.72 -12.09 -3.05
CA LYS A 152 -27.04 -12.20 -3.67
C LYS A 152 -26.97 -11.76 -5.14
N ARG A 153 -27.29 -12.68 -6.04
CA ARG A 153 -27.47 -12.43 -7.48
C ARG A 153 -28.36 -11.21 -7.74
N GLY A 154 -27.94 -10.35 -8.67
CA GLY A 154 -28.66 -9.13 -9.07
C GLY A 154 -28.57 -7.97 -8.08
N ALA A 155 -27.92 -8.13 -6.93
CA ALA A 155 -27.67 -7.01 -6.02
C ALA A 155 -26.39 -6.26 -6.40
N SER A 156 -26.35 -4.96 -6.10
CA SER A 156 -25.18 -4.11 -6.31
C SER A 156 -24.25 -4.18 -5.09
N TYR A 157 -22.94 -4.28 -5.35
CA TYR A 157 -21.89 -4.32 -4.34
C TYR A 157 -20.70 -3.45 -4.74
N TYR A 158 -19.86 -3.11 -3.77
CA TYR A 158 -18.52 -2.57 -4.00
C TYR A 158 -17.56 -3.15 -2.95
N TYR A 159 -16.27 -3.21 -3.29
CA TYR A 159 -15.22 -3.49 -2.33
C TYR A 159 -14.61 -2.20 -1.82
N ASP A 160 -14.34 -2.16 -0.53
CA ASP A 160 -13.53 -1.16 0.15
C ASP A 160 -12.32 -1.88 0.74
N ALA A 161 -11.10 -1.47 0.37
CA ALA A 161 -9.89 -2.09 0.85
C ALA A 161 -8.95 -1.07 1.45
N SER A 162 -8.37 -1.41 2.59
CA SER A 162 -7.34 -0.64 3.24
C SER A 162 -6.06 -1.44 3.46
N LEU A 163 -4.95 -0.72 3.45
CA LEU A 163 -3.60 -1.19 3.77
C LEU A 163 -3.02 -0.24 4.82
N ASP A 164 -2.72 -0.77 6.00
CA ASP A 164 -1.91 -0.09 7.00
C ASP A 164 -0.48 -0.65 6.94
N ILE A 165 0.50 0.24 6.79
CA ILE A 165 1.93 -0.10 6.85
C ILE A 165 2.49 0.44 8.15
N GLU A 166 3.08 -0.46 8.94
CA GLU A 166 3.54 -0.17 10.29
C GLU A 166 4.90 -0.84 10.52
N VAL A 167 5.81 -0.13 11.19
CA VAL A 167 7.03 -0.74 11.73
C VAL A 167 6.76 -1.22 13.14
N LEU A 168 7.11 -2.47 13.43
CA LEU A 168 6.91 -3.08 14.73
C LEU A 168 7.88 -2.52 15.77
N SER A 169 7.40 -2.26 16.98
CA SER A 169 8.26 -1.86 18.10
C SER A 169 9.08 -3.05 18.61
N LEU A 170 10.06 -2.79 19.48
CA LEU A 170 10.93 -3.83 20.04
C LEU A 170 10.15 -4.89 20.83
N SER A 171 9.12 -4.49 21.60
CA SER A 171 8.28 -5.44 22.34
C SER A 171 7.44 -6.31 21.42
N ASP A 172 6.96 -5.74 20.32
CA ASP A 172 6.15 -6.47 19.34
C ASP A 172 7.02 -7.43 18.53
N LEU A 173 8.26 -7.04 18.22
CA LEU A 173 9.26 -7.92 17.60
C LEU A 173 9.50 -9.17 18.45
N GLU A 174 9.70 -9.04 19.75
CA GLU A 174 9.91 -10.21 20.63
C GLU A 174 8.68 -11.14 20.67
N GLU A 175 7.47 -10.59 20.64
CA GLU A 175 6.25 -11.40 20.55
C GLU A 175 6.15 -12.11 19.20
N VAL A 176 6.41 -11.40 18.10
CA VAL A 176 6.42 -11.96 16.76
C VAL A 176 7.48 -13.05 16.62
N GLU A 177 8.70 -12.84 17.11
CA GLU A 177 9.76 -13.83 17.04
C GLU A 177 9.44 -15.10 17.83
N ARG A 178 8.96 -14.95 19.07
CA ARG A 178 8.52 -16.10 19.87
C ARG A 178 7.41 -16.85 19.16
N TRP A 179 6.47 -16.14 18.55
CA TRP A 179 5.37 -16.76 17.81
C TRP A 179 5.88 -17.48 16.56
N LEU A 180 6.79 -16.87 15.80
CA LEU A 180 7.43 -17.49 14.63
C LEU A 180 8.23 -18.75 15.00
N ARG A 181 8.80 -18.81 16.22
CA ARG A 181 9.45 -20.01 16.78
C ARG A 181 8.46 -21.03 17.36
N GLY A 182 7.17 -20.70 17.42
CA GLY A 182 6.11 -21.55 18.00
C GLY A 182 6.10 -21.57 19.54
N GLU A 183 6.81 -20.65 20.18
CA GLU A 183 6.99 -20.58 21.64
C GLU A 183 5.80 -19.93 22.35
N VAL A 184 4.98 -19.14 21.63
CA VAL A 184 3.79 -18.48 22.18
C VAL A 184 2.59 -18.64 21.27
N ARG A 185 1.40 -18.71 21.89
CA ARG A 185 0.12 -18.45 21.23
C ARG A 185 -0.15 -16.94 21.29
N PRO A 186 -0.71 -16.31 20.25
CA PRO A 186 -0.95 -14.86 20.23
C PRO A 186 -1.64 -14.38 21.51
N ALA A 187 -1.15 -13.28 22.11
CA ALA A 187 -1.74 -12.76 23.34
C ALA A 187 -3.16 -12.24 23.09
N LEU A 188 -4.16 -13.02 23.51
CA LEU A 188 -5.58 -12.64 23.50
C LEU A 188 -5.90 -11.71 24.68
N ARG A 189 -5.54 -10.43 24.63
CA ARG A 189 -6.10 -9.41 25.56
C ARG A 189 -6.18 -8.01 24.94
N GLY A 190 -7.39 -7.45 24.90
CA GLY A 190 -7.60 -5.99 24.99
C GLY A 190 -8.57 -5.30 24.01
N ASP A 191 -9.86 -5.65 24.09
CA ASP A 191 -11.05 -4.78 24.00
C ASP A 191 -10.97 -3.40 23.28
N ARG A 192 -11.71 -3.26 22.16
CA ARG A 192 -12.63 -2.12 21.89
C ARG A 192 -13.51 -2.34 20.64
N ASN A 193 -14.81 -2.09 20.86
CA ASN A 193 -15.93 -1.88 19.94
C ASN A 193 -16.58 -3.09 19.23
N PRO A 194 -17.51 -3.81 19.89
CA PRO A 194 -18.45 -4.72 19.26
C PRO A 194 -19.64 -3.90 18.72
N GLY A 195 -19.46 -3.25 17.58
CA GLY A 195 -20.50 -2.47 16.94
C GLY A 195 -20.83 -3.00 15.54
N THR A 196 -21.79 -3.91 15.48
CA THR A 196 -22.59 -4.29 14.29
C THR A 196 -21.98 -5.19 13.20
N ALA A 197 -22.82 -6.18 12.81
CA ALA A 197 -22.76 -7.10 11.67
C ALA A 197 -21.80 -8.32 11.76
N VAL A 198 -22.43 -9.47 12.04
CA VAL A 198 -21.85 -10.82 12.06
C VAL A 198 -21.75 -11.35 10.63
N THR A 199 -20.54 -11.46 10.08
CA THR A 199 -20.26 -12.36 8.95
C THR A 199 -18.78 -12.74 8.92
N ARG A 200 -18.51 -14.02 9.22
CA ARG A 200 -17.26 -14.79 9.05
C ARG A 200 -15.94 -13.98 9.01
N THR A 201 -15.70 -13.19 10.05
CA THR A 201 -14.42 -12.50 10.26
C THR A 201 -13.35 -13.53 10.63
N VAL A 202 -12.34 -13.73 9.79
CA VAL A 202 -11.08 -14.31 10.25
C VAL A 202 -10.35 -13.18 10.97
N ARG A 203 -10.63 -13.03 12.27
CA ARG A 203 -10.01 -11.99 13.10
C ARG A 203 -8.49 -12.19 13.08
N THR A 204 -7.77 -11.21 12.55
CA THR A 204 -6.30 -11.22 12.58
C THR A 204 -5.86 -10.44 13.81
N PHE A 205 -5.22 -11.14 14.75
CA PHE A 205 -4.83 -10.62 16.05
C PHE A 205 -3.31 -10.57 16.14
N PHE A 206 -2.72 -9.38 16.09
CA PHE A 206 -1.41 -9.15 16.73
C PHE A 206 -1.36 -7.72 17.27
N VAL A 207 -1.29 -7.65 18.60
CA VAL A 207 -0.79 -6.61 19.53
C VAL A 207 -1.20 -5.16 19.30
N ARG A 208 -1.52 -4.47 20.40
CA ARG A 208 -1.72 -3.03 20.43
C ARG A 208 -0.36 -2.33 20.28
N LEU A 209 -0.06 -1.90 19.06
CA LEU A 209 1.19 -1.22 18.72
C LEU A 209 1.13 0.22 19.23
N LEU A 210 1.92 0.53 20.26
CA LEU A 210 2.09 1.89 20.77
C LEU A 210 3.33 2.50 20.10
N GLY A 211 3.11 3.35 19.08
CA GLY A 211 4.04 4.45 18.78
C GLY A 211 4.86 4.37 17.50
N GLY A 212 4.61 3.43 16.59
CA GLY A 212 5.16 3.49 15.23
C GLY A 212 4.40 4.46 14.32
N GLU A 213 5.08 5.05 13.33
CA GLU A 213 4.41 5.79 12.25
C GLU A 213 3.54 4.81 11.45
N ARG A 214 2.21 4.99 11.50
CA ARG A 214 1.25 4.20 10.73
C ARG A 214 0.87 4.96 9.46
N ARG A 215 1.06 4.32 8.31
CA ARG A 215 0.65 4.86 7.02
C ARG A 215 -0.57 4.11 6.52
N HIS A 216 -1.67 4.84 6.36
CA HIS A 216 -2.96 4.28 5.98
C HIS A 216 -3.26 4.60 4.51
N TYR A 217 -3.60 3.56 3.75
CA TYR A 217 -3.99 3.66 2.35
C TYR A 217 -5.34 3.00 2.16
N GLN A 218 -6.24 3.64 1.42
CA GLN A 218 -7.58 3.12 1.16
C GLN A 218 -7.94 3.27 -0.31
N THR A 219 -8.67 2.30 -0.84
CA THR A 219 -9.15 2.29 -2.23
C THR A 219 -10.49 1.58 -2.31
N GLN A 220 -11.35 2.05 -3.20
CA GLN A 220 -12.70 1.51 -3.39
C GLN A 220 -12.93 1.19 -4.86
N THR A 221 -13.65 0.11 -5.11
CA THR A 221 -14.11 -0.20 -6.47
C THR A 221 -15.33 0.65 -6.82
N ARG A 222 -15.58 0.81 -8.12
CA ARG A 222 -16.92 1.21 -8.56
C ARG A 222 -17.94 0.13 -8.17
N PRO A 223 -19.21 0.51 -7.94
CA PRO A 223 -20.27 -0.47 -7.75
C PRO A 223 -20.40 -1.40 -8.96
N PHE A 224 -20.59 -2.69 -8.70
CA PHE A 224 -20.85 -3.73 -9.70
C PHE A 224 -22.07 -4.56 -9.27
N THR A 225 -22.65 -5.32 -10.20
CA THR A 225 -23.77 -6.22 -9.93
C THR A 225 -23.26 -7.65 -9.83
N ALA A 226 -23.71 -8.41 -8.83
CA ALA A 226 -23.38 -9.84 -8.72
C ALA A 226 -24.21 -10.68 -9.72
N GLU A 227 -23.57 -11.62 -10.42
CA GLU A 227 -24.17 -12.44 -11.49
C GLU A 227 -24.78 -13.76 -11.01
#